data_AF-A0A380JFW8-F1
#
_entry.id   AF-A0A380JFW8-F1
#
_cell.length_a   1.000
_cell.length_b   1.000
_cell.length_c   1.000
_cell.angle_alpha   90.00
_cell.angle_beta   90.00
_cell.angle_gamma   90.00
#
_symmetry.space_group_name_H-M   'P 1'
#
loop_
_entity.id
_entity.type
_entity.pdbx_description
1 polymer ?
#
loop_
_entity_poly.entity_id
_entity_poly.type
_entity_poly.pdbx_seq_one_letter_code
_entity_poly.pdbx_strand_id
1 'polypeptide(L)' 'MALSANDVAQKVFQMSFRGYKQDEVDDFLDIIEHELDERDREIHELRSRVRALEKKDDDFLL' A
#
# COMPACT_ATOMS: atom_id res chain seq x y z
N MET A 1 -3.12 -8.12 9.07
CA MET A 1 -2.63 -6.73 8.93
C MET A 1 -1.83 -6.70 7.64
N ALA A 2 -2.21 -5.89 6.66
CA ALA A 2 -1.44 -5.74 5.43
C ALA A 2 -0.32 -4.71 5.67
N LEU A 3 0.84 -4.92 5.05
CA LEU A 3 1.95 -3.96 5.08
C LEU A 3 1.53 -2.69 4.33
N SER A 4 1.72 -1.52 4.94
CA SER A 4 1.54 -0.22 4.28
C SER A 4 2.85 0.30 3.70
N ALA A 5 2.77 1.26 2.76
CA ALA A 5 3.94 1.96 2.23
C ALA A 5 4.81 2.57 3.35
N ASN A 6 4.18 3.20 4.34
CA ASN A 6 4.88 3.78 5.48
C ASN A 6 5.58 2.72 6.37
N ASP A 7 5.01 1.51 6.50
CA ASP A 7 5.67 0.43 7.23
C ASP A 7 6.96 -0.01 6.53
N VAL A 8 6.99 0.05 5.20
CA VAL A 8 8.18 -0.23 4.38
C VAL A 8 9.22 0.88 4.56
N ALA A 9 8.81 2.15 4.40
CA ALA A 9 9.70 3.30 4.52
C ALA A 9 10.40 3.40 5.89
N GLN A 10 9.71 2.98 6.96
CA GLN A 10 10.26 3.05 8.33
C GLN A 10 11.06 1.80 8.73
N LYS A 11 11.18 0.81 7.85
CA LYS A 11 11.81 -0.47 8.20
C LYS A 11 13.33 -0.34 8.27
N VAL A 12 13.88 -0.54 9.46
CA VAL A 12 15.32 -0.69 9.67
C VAL A 12 15.71 -2.17 9.71
N PHE A 13 16.68 -2.57 8.89
CA PHE A 13 17.27 -3.90 8.89
C PHE A 13 18.56 -3.96 9.70
N GLN A 14 18.84 -5.10 10.34
CA GLN A 14 20.11 -5.34 11.02
C GLN A 14 21.19 -5.76 10.02
N MET A 15 22.41 -5.27 10.18
CA MET A 15 23.55 -5.69 9.38
C MET A 15 24.08 -7.07 9.81
N SER A 16 24.55 -7.86 8.85
CA SER A 16 25.20 -9.15 9.09
C SER A 16 26.44 -9.32 8.22
N PHE A 17 27.36 -10.22 8.62
CA PHE A 17 28.63 -10.47 7.92
C PHE A 17 28.46 -10.95 6.46
N ARG A 18 27.27 -11.45 6.08
CA ARG A 18 26.88 -11.80 4.71
C ARG A 18 25.41 -11.44 4.48
N GLY A 19 25.11 -10.14 4.45
CA GLY A 19 23.80 -9.61 4.11
C GLY A 19 23.68 -9.18 2.65
N TYR A 20 22.48 -8.80 2.25
CA TYR A 20 22.26 -8.06 1.01
C TYR A 20 22.97 -6.71 1.07
N LYS A 21 23.35 -6.19 -0.10
CA LYS A 21 23.90 -4.84 -0.20
C LYS A 21 22.78 -3.85 0.14
N GLN A 22 23.04 -2.96 1.09
CA GLN A 22 22.03 -2.03 1.58
C GLN A 22 21.42 -1.20 0.45
N ASP A 23 22.25 -0.59 -0.41
CA ASP A 23 21.75 0.21 -1.54
C ASP A 23 20.79 -0.58 -2.46
N GLU A 24 21.07 -1.86 -2.73
CA GLU A 24 20.18 -2.69 -3.58
C GLU A 24 18.87 -3.01 -2.89
N VAL A 25 18.89 -3.16 -1.56
CA VAL A 25 17.68 -3.36 -0.77
C VAL A 25 16.88 -2.07 -0.75
N ASP A 26 17.52 -0.93 -0.49
CA ASP A 26 16.87 0.38 -0.44
C ASP A 26 16.21 0.72 -1.80
N ASP A 27 16.94 0.57 -2.91
CA ASP A 27 16.40 0.76 -4.28
C ASP A 27 15.18 -0.13 -4.56
N PHE A 28 15.18 -1.36 -4.06
CA PHE A 28 14.06 -2.28 -4.21
C PHE A 28 12.87 -1.92 -3.32
N LEU A 29 13.12 -1.42 -2.10
CA LEU A 29 12.08 -0.98 -1.18
C LEU A 29 11.40 0.30 -1.68
N ASP A 30 12.10 1.19 -2.38
CA ASP A 30 11.51 2.36 -3.03
C ASP A 30 10.43 1.96 -4.06
N ILE A 31 10.70 0.90 -4.84
CA ILE A 31 9.73 0.37 -5.81
C ILE A 31 8.51 -0.21 -5.07
N ILE A 32 8.74 -0.99 -4.01
CA ILE A 32 7.66 -1.59 -3.22
C ILE A 32 6.82 -0.52 -2.52
N GLU A 33 7.46 0.51 -1.96
CA GLU A 33 6.76 1.62 -1.31
C GLU A 33 5.81 2.30 -2.30
N HIS A 34 6.29 2.60 -3.51
CA HIS A 34 5.49 3.18 -4.57
C HIS A 34 4.30 2.29 -4.95
N GLU A 35 4.53 1.00 -5.20
CA GLU A 35 3.46 0.05 -5.57
C GLU A 35 2.41 -0.09 -4.46
N LEU A 36 2.84 -0.11 -3.19
CA LEU A 36 1.91 -0.18 -2.06
C LEU A 36 1.06 1.08 -1.94
N ASP A 37 1.65 2.26 -2.12
CA ASP A 37 0.93 3.53 -2.10
C ASP A 37 -0.08 3.63 -3.24
N GLU A 38 0.30 3.26 -4.47
CA GLU A 38 -0.62 3.19 -5.61
C GLU A 38 -1.78 2.24 -5.36
N ARG A 39 -1.49 1.02 -4.88
CA ARG A 39 -2.51 0.03 -4.55
C ARG A 39 -3.46 0.52 -3.46
N ASP A 40 -2.93 1.15 -2.43
CA ASP A 40 -3.75 1.64 -1.31
C ASP A 40 -4.66 2.80 -1.75
N ARG A 41 -4.19 3.68 -2.66
CA ARG A 41 -5.01 4.71 -3.32
C ARG A 41 -6.12 4.07 -4.16
N GLU A 42 -5.81 3.07 -4.98
CA GLU A 42 -6.80 2.37 -5.81
C GLU A 42 -7.87 1.69 -4.94
N ILE A 43 -7.45 0.98 -3.87
CA ILE A 43 -8.37 0.36 -2.92
C ILE A 43 -9.29 1.41 -2.29
N HIS A 44 -8.75 2.58 -1.91
CA HIS A 44 -9.53 3.65 -1.33
C HIS A 44 -10.57 4.22 -2.31
N GLU A 45 -10.17 4.41 -3.57
CA GLU A 45 -11.05 4.88 -4.65
C GLU A 45 -12.17 3.87 -4.92
N LEU A 46 -11.83 2.60 -5.14
CA LEU A 46 -12.79 1.54 -5.41
C LEU A 46 -13.79 1.39 -4.26
N ARG A 47 -13.32 1.41 -3.01
CA ARG A 47 -14.21 1.37 -1.84
C ARG A 47 -15.14 2.58 -1.77
N SER A 48 -14.67 3.76 -2.16
CA SER A 48 -15.51 4.96 -2.21
C SER A 48 -16.56 4.87 -3.31
N ARG A 49 -16.21 4.31 -4.47
CA ARG A 49 -17.14 4.04 -5.56
C ARG A 49 -18.20 3.00 -5.18
N VAL A 50 -17.80 1.90 -4.55
CA VAL A 50 -18.72 0.88 -4.04
C VAL A 50 -19.75 1.52 -3.09
N ARG A 51 -19.29 2.27 -2.07
CA ARG A 51 -20.20 2.97 -1.14
C ARG A 51 -21.16 3.93 -1.84
N ALA A 52 -20.68 4.66 -2.85
CA ALA A 52 -21.50 5.62 -3.59
C ALA A 52 -22.56 4.93 -4.45
N LEU A 53 -22.27 3.73 -4.98
CA LEU A 53 -23.23 2.92 -5.72
C LEU A 53 -24.26 2.28 -4.79
N GLU A 54 -23.81 1.68 -3.69
CA GLU A 54 -24.71 1.11 -2.66
C GLU A 54 -25.74 2.13 -2.18
N LYS A 55 -25.31 3.38 -1.91
CA LYS A 55 -26.23 4.45 -1.52
C LYS A 55 -27.27 4.79 -2.61
N LYS A 56 -26.87 4.79 -3.89
CA LYS A 56 -27.80 5.08 -4.99
C LYS A 56 -28.85 3.99 -5.15
N ASP A 57 -28.46 2.74 -4.95
CA ASP A 57 -29.38 1.60 -5.00
C ASP A 57 -30.40 1.70 -3.85
N ASP A 58 -29.95 2.05 -2.63
CA ASP A 58 -30.84 2.29 -1.48
C ASP A 58 -31.83 3.45 -1.73
N ASP A 59 -31.36 4.57 -2.28
CA ASP A 59 -32.19 5.74 -2.61
C ASP A 59 -33.25 5.42 -3.69
N PHE A 60 -33.00 4.42 -4.57
CA PHE A 60 -33.93 4.01 -5.62
C PHE A 60 -35.00 3.00 -5.14
N LEU A 61 -34.80 2.38 -3.98
CA LEU A 61 -35.70 1.41 -3.36
C LEU A 61 -36.69 2.05 -2.36
N LEU A 62 -36.61 3.37 -2.14
CA LEU A 62 -37.51 4.19 -1.32
C LEU A 62 -38.49 5.00 -2.17
#